data_AF-A0AA38F5X2-F1
#
_entry.id   AF-A0AA38F5X2-F1
#
_cell.length_a   1.000
_cell.length_b   1.000
_cell.length_c   1.000
_cell.angle_alpha   90.00
_cell.angle_beta   90.00
_cell.angle_gamma   90.00
#
_symmetry.space_group_name_H-M   'P 1'
#
loop_
_entity.id
_entity.type
_entity.pdbx_description
1 polymer ?
#
loop_
_entity_poly.entity_id
_entity_poly.type
_entity_poly.pdbx_seq_one_letter_code
_entity_poly.pdbx_strand_id
1 'polypeptide(L)'
;MFLFAFFRAFFHSSLAPAVEIGGIRPPKGIGVLNPWGIPFLNTLILLSSGAAVTWAHHAILAGKERQAVYALVATVSLALVFTGFQGMEYSQAPFTVSDGIHGPTFFSATGFHGFHVIIGTLFPIICGIRQYSGHLTKEHHVGFEAAA
;
A
#
# COMPACT_ATOMS: atom_id res chain seq x y z
N MET A 1 -14.55 5.93 4.75
CA MET A 1 -14.85 7.38 4.65
C MET A 1 -13.61 8.27 4.69
N PHE A 2 -12.58 7.95 5.48
CA PHE A 2 -11.35 8.75 5.56
C PHE A 2 -10.62 8.93 4.21
N LEU A 3 -10.21 7.85 3.54
CA LEU A 3 -9.51 7.93 2.24
C LEU A 3 -10.35 8.61 1.15
N PHE A 4 -11.68 8.46 1.21
CA PHE A 4 -12.60 9.09 0.26
C PHE A 4 -12.48 10.62 0.26
N ALA A 5 -12.14 11.24 1.39
CA ALA A 5 -11.91 12.68 1.45
C ALA A 5 -10.73 13.13 0.57
N PHE A 6 -9.63 12.37 0.55
CA PHE A 6 -8.48 12.65 -0.32
C PHE A 6 -8.84 12.48 -1.80
N PHE A 7 -9.58 11.42 -2.15
CA PHE A 7 -10.07 11.24 -3.52
C PHE A 7 -11.01 12.36 -3.95
N ARG A 8 -11.91 12.81 -3.07
CA ARG A 8 -12.77 13.96 -3.34
C ARG A 8 -11.97 15.22 -3.59
N ALA A 9 -10.94 15.51 -2.78
CA ALA A 9 -10.05 16.66 -2.98
C ALA A 9 -9.26 16.56 -4.29
N PHE A 10 -8.74 15.37 -4.62
CA PHE A 10 -8.12 15.09 -5.90
C PHE A 10 -9.11 15.38 -7.04
N PHE A 11 -10.27 14.73 -7.11
CA PHE A 11 -11.22 14.89 -8.21
C PHE A 11 -11.73 16.33 -8.34
N HIS A 12 -12.00 17.02 -7.24
CA HIS A 12 -12.41 18.42 -7.26
C HIS A 12 -11.37 19.31 -7.95
N SER A 13 -10.10 19.20 -7.55
CA SER A 13 -9.00 19.94 -8.19
C SER A 13 -8.66 19.46 -9.60
N SER A 14 -9.12 18.27 -9.98
CA SER A 14 -8.79 17.66 -11.28
C SER A 14 -9.75 18.00 -12.38
N LEU A 15 -11.04 17.92 -12.07
CA LEU A 15 -12.13 18.00 -13.04
C LEU A 15 -12.49 19.45 -13.36
N ALA A 16 -12.20 20.37 -12.42
CA ALA A 16 -12.35 21.81 -12.59
C ALA A 16 -11.07 22.52 -12.14
N PRO A 17 -9.98 22.43 -12.93
CA PRO A 17 -8.70 23.05 -12.56
C PRO A 17 -8.83 24.56 -12.51
N ALA A 18 -8.28 25.16 -11.44
CA ALA A 18 -8.36 26.59 -11.20
C ALA A 18 -7.56 27.38 -12.26
N VAL A 19 -7.93 28.64 -12.49
CA VAL A 19 -7.28 29.49 -13.51
C VAL A 19 -5.81 29.75 -13.14
N GLU A 20 -5.52 29.81 -11.84
CA GLU A 20 -4.21 30.04 -11.25
C GLU A 20 -3.19 28.93 -11.57
N ILE A 21 -3.66 27.71 -11.85
CA ILE A 21 -2.82 26.59 -12.31
C ILE A 21 -2.79 26.44 -13.84
N GLY A 22 -3.35 27.43 -14.55
CA GLY A 22 -3.41 27.46 -16.01
C GLY A 22 -4.61 26.72 -16.61
N GLY A 23 -5.62 26.38 -15.81
CA GLY A 23 -6.85 25.73 -16.28
C GLY A 23 -6.66 24.33 -16.89
N ILE A 24 -5.51 23.70 -16.64
CA ILE A 24 -5.17 22.37 -17.16
C ILE A 24 -4.63 21.48 -16.03
N ARG A 25 -4.69 20.17 -16.25
CA ARG A 25 -4.09 19.18 -15.36
C ARG A 25 -3.24 18.18 -16.15
N PRO A 26 -2.03 17.83 -15.67
CA PRO A 26 -1.29 18.41 -14.54
C PRO A 26 -0.96 19.91 -14.75
N PRO A 27 -0.76 20.69 -13.66
CA PRO A 27 -0.35 22.09 -13.76
C PRO A 27 0.92 22.25 -14.61
N LYS A 28 1.02 23.36 -15.35
CA LYS A 28 2.22 23.65 -16.14
C LYS A 28 3.47 23.66 -15.26
N GLY A 29 4.53 22.97 -15.69
CA GLY A 29 5.80 22.90 -14.97
C GLY A 29 5.93 21.72 -14.00
N ILE A 30 4.87 20.94 -13.75
CA ILE A 30 4.96 19.73 -12.93
C ILE A 30 5.21 18.51 -13.83
N GLY A 31 6.38 17.89 -13.68
CA GLY A 31 6.66 16.57 -14.25
C GLY A 31 5.91 15.49 -13.47
N VAL A 32 5.06 14.71 -14.13
CA VAL A 32 4.36 13.60 -13.47
C VAL A 32 5.18 12.31 -13.55
N LEU A 33 5.06 11.48 -12.52
CA LEU A 33 5.67 10.15 -12.51
C LEU A 33 5.04 9.28 -13.60
N ASN A 34 5.86 8.47 -14.27
CA ASN A 34 5.37 7.53 -15.28
C ASN A 34 4.64 6.37 -14.58
N PRO A 35 3.33 6.17 -14.84
CA PRO A 35 2.57 5.10 -14.20
C PRO A 35 3.11 3.70 -14.52
N TRP A 36 3.78 3.51 -15.67
CA TRP A 36 4.34 2.22 -16.08
C TRP A 36 5.70 1.90 -15.46
N GLY A 37 6.26 2.80 -14.66
CA GLY A 37 7.51 2.58 -13.94
C GLY A 37 7.29 1.93 -12.57
N ILE A 38 7.84 2.57 -11.53
CA ILE A 38 7.69 2.13 -10.14
C ILE A 38 6.22 1.96 -9.70
N PRO A 39 5.26 2.83 -10.06
CA PRO A 39 3.86 2.65 -9.66
C PRO A 39 3.25 1.32 -10.13
N PHE A 40 3.53 0.92 -11.38
CA PHE A 40 3.05 -0.35 -11.92
C PHE A 40 3.68 -1.55 -11.21
N LEU A 41 4.99 -1.50 -10.97
CA LEU A 41 5.69 -2.53 -10.21
C LEU A 41 5.11 -2.69 -8.79
N ASN A 42 4.89 -1.57 -8.09
CA ASN A 42 4.29 -1.56 -6.76
C ASN A 42 2.88 -2.16 -6.74
N THR A 43 2.10 -1.95 -7.80
CA THR A 43 0.79 -2.60 -7.96
C THR A 43 0.92 -4.12 -8.05
N LEU A 44 1.85 -4.63 -8.86
CA LEU A 44 2.10 -6.07 -8.98
C LEU A 44 2.59 -6.70 -7.67
N ILE A 45 3.43 -5.97 -6.91
CA ILE A 45 3.92 -6.41 -5.60
C ILE A 45 2.75 -6.55 -4.62
N LEU A 46 1.86 -5.56 -4.53
CA LEU A 46 0.70 -5.62 -3.65
C LEU A 46 -0.25 -6.76 -4.02
N LEU A 47 -0.55 -6.95 -5.30
CA LEU A 47 -1.38 -8.07 -5.77
C LEU A 47 -0.75 -9.43 -5.43
N SER A 48 0.57 -9.55 -5.61
CA SER A 48 1.31 -10.76 -5.26
C SER A 48 1.31 -11.03 -3.75
N SER A 49 1.40 -9.97 -2.93
CA SER A 49 1.29 -10.09 -1.47
C SER A 49 -0.11 -10.54 -1.03
N GLY A 50 -1.16 -10.08 -1.72
CA GLY A 50 -2.54 -10.55 -1.53
C GLY A 50 -2.71 -12.05 -1.83
N ALA A 51 -2.07 -12.53 -2.89
CA ALA A 51 -2.04 -13.97 -3.19
C ALA A 51 -1.26 -14.76 -2.12
N ALA A 52 -0.14 -14.22 -1.63
CA ALA A 52 0.67 -14.86 -0.58
C ALA A 52 -0.06 -14.94 0.77
N VAL A 53 -0.78 -13.90 1.19
CA VAL A 53 -1.57 -13.95 2.44
C VAL A 53 -2.78 -14.88 2.30
N THR A 54 -3.39 -14.95 1.12
CA THR A 54 -4.45 -15.94 0.83
C THR A 54 -3.92 -17.37 0.90
N TRP A 55 -2.69 -17.60 0.42
CA TRP A 55 -2.01 -18.88 0.58
C TRP A 55 -1.74 -19.20 2.07
N ALA A 56 -1.32 -18.21 2.86
CA ALA A 56 -1.14 -18.38 4.30
C ALA A 56 -2.47 -18.82 4.97
N HIS A 57 -3.58 -18.19 4.61
CA HIS A 57 -4.89 -18.53 5.14
C HIS A 57 -5.26 -20.00 4.86
N HIS A 58 -5.14 -20.43 3.60
CA HIS A 58 -5.42 -21.82 3.22
C HIS A 58 -4.46 -22.82 3.90
N ALA A 59 -3.22 -22.43 4.14
CA ALA A 59 -2.27 -23.26 4.87
C ALA A 59 -2.65 -23.42 6.36
N ILE A 60 -3.14 -22.36 7.01
CA ILE A 60 -3.66 -22.41 8.39
C ILE A 60 -4.86 -23.36 8.46
N LEU A 61 -5.84 -23.22 7.56
CA LEU A 61 -7.03 -24.08 7.50
C LEU A 61 -6.65 -25.55 7.24
N ALA A 62 -5.65 -25.80 6.40
CA ALA A 62 -5.13 -27.14 6.14
C ALA A 62 -4.26 -27.70 7.29
N GLY A 63 -3.90 -26.90 8.30
CA GLY A 63 -3.00 -27.28 9.40
C GLY A 63 -1.54 -27.42 8.99
N LYS A 64 -1.14 -26.79 7.87
CA LYS A 64 0.23 -26.81 7.36
C LYS A 64 1.01 -25.63 7.93
N GLU A 65 1.37 -25.72 9.22
CA GLU A 65 1.97 -24.61 9.97
C GLU A 65 3.23 -24.02 9.32
N ARG A 66 4.15 -24.87 8.85
CA ARG A 66 5.37 -24.39 8.16
C ARG A 66 5.06 -23.62 6.88
N GLN A 67 4.08 -24.07 6.10
CA GLN A 67 3.68 -23.37 4.88
C GLN A 67 3.00 -22.03 5.20
N ALA A 68 2.18 -21.98 6.26
CA ALA A 68 1.57 -20.73 6.73
C ALA A 68 2.64 -19.70 7.12
N VAL A 69 3.68 -20.13 7.84
CA VAL A 69 4.81 -19.25 8.20
C VAL A 69 5.57 -18.78 6.95
N TYR A 70 5.88 -19.67 6.00
CA TYR A 70 6.58 -19.27 4.77
C TYR A 70 5.77 -18.28 3.92
N ALA A 71 4.46 -18.49 3.81
CA ALA A 71 3.56 -17.60 3.09
C ALA A 71 3.45 -16.22 3.76
N LEU A 72 3.40 -16.17 5.10
CA LEU A 72 3.44 -14.92 5.87
C LEU A 72 4.77 -14.18 5.70
N VAL A 73 5.90 -14.89 5.75
CA VAL A 73 7.22 -14.29 5.49
C VAL A 73 7.31 -13.72 4.08
N ALA A 74 6.78 -14.42 3.07
CA ALA A 74 6.72 -13.92 1.70
C ALA A 74 5.86 -12.64 1.59
N THR A 75 4.70 -12.63 2.25
CA THR A 75 3.80 -11.46 2.31
C THR A 75 4.49 -10.24 2.89
N VAL A 76 5.14 -10.40 4.05
CA VAL A 76 5.89 -9.32 4.73
C VAL A 76 7.06 -8.85 3.87
N SER A 77 7.80 -9.77 3.24
CA SER A 77 8.93 -9.41 2.39
C SER A 77 8.48 -8.54 1.21
N LEU A 78 7.38 -8.90 0.55
CA LEU A 78 6.81 -8.10 -0.54
C LEU A 78 6.36 -6.71 -0.05
N ALA A 79 5.73 -6.62 1.11
CA ALA A 79 5.30 -5.34 1.69
C ALA A 79 6.48 -4.41 2.06
N LEU A 80 7.60 -4.97 2.55
CA LEU A 80 8.83 -4.22 2.80
C LEU A 80 9.45 -3.70 1.49
N VAL A 81 9.46 -4.52 0.43
CA VAL A 81 9.94 -4.12 -0.90
C VAL A 81 9.07 -3.00 -1.47
N PHE A 82 7.74 -3.10 -1.36
CA PHE A 82 6.81 -2.02 -1.74
C PHE A 82 7.15 -0.71 -1.01
N THR A 83 7.35 -0.78 0.32
CA THR A 83 7.64 0.42 1.14
C THR A 83 8.97 1.06 0.72
N GLY A 84 9.99 0.24 0.42
CA GLY A 84 11.27 0.71 -0.11
C GLY A 84 11.12 1.43 -1.45
N PHE A 85 10.40 0.84 -2.41
CA PHE A 85 10.14 1.48 -3.70
C PHE A 85 9.29 2.75 -3.59
N GLN A 86 8.31 2.78 -2.69
CA GLN A 86 7.53 3.99 -2.43
C GLN A 86 8.40 5.13 -1.89
N GLY A 87 9.37 4.82 -1.01
CA GLY A 87 10.35 5.78 -0.54
C GLY A 87 11.27 6.30 -1.66
N MET A 88 11.73 5.41 -2.54
CA MET A 88 12.51 5.78 -3.73
C MET A 88 11.72 6.72 -4.65
N GLU A 89 10.45 6.40 -4.93
CA GLU A 89 9.56 7.23 -5.72
C GLU A 89 9.42 8.65 -5.14
N TYR A 90 9.28 8.78 -3.82
CA TYR A 90 9.20 10.09 -3.16
C TYR A 90 10.51 10.88 -3.28
N SER A 91 11.67 10.21 -3.17
CA SER A 91 12.97 10.87 -3.32
C SER A 91 13.29 11.31 -4.75
N GLN A 92 12.71 10.63 -5.76
CA GLN A 92 12.95 10.90 -7.18
C GLN A 92 11.86 11.77 -7.81
N ALA A 93 10.78 12.07 -7.08
CA ALA A 93 9.70 12.90 -7.58
C ALA A 93 10.20 14.31 -7.92
N PRO A 94 9.89 14.86 -9.11
CA PRO A 94 10.31 16.20 -9.52
C PRO A 94 9.42 17.30 -8.90
N PHE A 95 8.54 16.95 -7.96
CA PHE A 95 7.65 17.83 -7.24
C PHE A 95 7.58 17.43 -5.77
N THR A 96 7.21 18.38 -4.92
CA THR A 96 7.19 18.31 -3.47
C THR A 96 5.76 18.55 -2.96
N VAL A 97 5.58 18.40 -1.64
CA VAL A 97 4.29 18.68 -0.99
C VAL A 97 3.86 20.14 -1.17
N SER A 98 4.78 21.07 -1.40
CA SER A 98 4.47 22.50 -1.55
C SER A 98 4.13 22.92 -2.98
N ASP A 99 4.20 22.00 -3.97
CA ASP A 99 4.03 22.34 -5.37
C ASP A 99 2.56 22.37 -5.80
N GLY A 100 1.95 23.53 -5.55
CA GLY A 100 0.57 23.86 -5.92
C GLY A 100 -0.44 22.87 -5.33
N ILE A 101 -1.61 22.71 -5.95
CA ILE A 101 -2.61 21.73 -5.49
C ILE A 101 -2.23 20.28 -5.82
N HIS A 102 -1.30 20.06 -6.76
CA HIS A 102 -0.89 18.72 -7.19
C HIS A 102 -0.09 18.00 -6.10
N GLY A 103 0.93 18.66 -5.53
CA GLY A 103 1.78 18.10 -4.47
C GLY A 103 1.00 17.60 -3.25
N PRO A 104 0.24 18.46 -2.54
CA PRO A 104 -0.52 18.07 -1.36
C PRO A 104 -1.55 16.97 -1.65
N THR A 105 -2.23 17.02 -2.80
CA THR A 105 -3.24 15.99 -3.14
C THR A 105 -2.60 14.65 -3.45
N PHE A 106 -1.44 14.63 -4.11
CA PHE A 106 -0.66 13.41 -4.34
C PHE A 106 -0.12 12.86 -3.01
N PHE A 107 0.75 13.61 -2.33
CA PHE A 107 1.46 13.13 -1.13
C PHE A 107 0.54 12.83 0.05
N SER A 108 -0.58 13.52 0.21
CA SER A 108 -1.55 13.17 1.27
C SER A 108 -2.22 11.83 0.98
N ALA A 109 -2.70 11.61 -0.26
CA ALA A 109 -3.38 10.37 -0.61
C ALA A 109 -2.42 9.16 -0.54
N THR A 110 -1.26 9.28 -1.19
CA THR A 110 -0.26 8.21 -1.24
C THR A 110 0.45 8.03 0.09
N GLY A 111 0.68 9.11 0.84
CA GLY A 111 1.37 9.06 2.14
C GLY A 111 0.51 8.40 3.21
N PHE A 112 -0.78 8.72 3.28
CA PHE A 112 -1.69 8.00 4.17
C PHE A 112 -1.85 6.53 3.75
N HIS A 113 -1.91 6.23 2.45
CA HIS A 113 -1.89 4.84 2.01
C HIS A 113 -0.61 4.12 2.47
N GLY A 114 0.58 4.73 2.29
CA GLY A 114 1.85 4.18 2.76
C GLY A 114 1.88 3.93 4.28
N PHE A 115 1.34 4.86 5.08
CA PHE A 115 1.15 4.66 6.51
C PHE A 115 0.28 3.42 6.83
N HIS A 116 -0.84 3.25 6.10
CA HIS A 116 -1.68 2.07 6.27
C HIS A 116 -0.95 0.78 5.87
N VAL A 117 -0.10 0.81 4.83
CA VAL A 117 0.72 -0.35 4.43
C VAL A 117 1.74 -0.71 5.50
N ILE A 118 2.35 0.27 6.19
CA ILE A 118 3.27 0.00 7.30
C ILE A 118 2.54 -0.71 8.44
N ILE A 119 1.36 -0.23 8.85
CA ILE A 119 0.53 -0.91 9.86
C ILE A 119 0.14 -2.31 9.38
N GLY A 120 -0.28 -2.42 8.12
CA GLY A 120 -0.62 -3.67 7.45
C GLY A 120 0.56 -4.61 7.25
N THR A 121 1.80 -4.16 7.47
CA THR A 121 3.00 -5.02 7.49
C THR A 121 3.25 -5.53 8.92
N LEU A 122 3.03 -4.68 9.93
CA LEU A 122 3.18 -5.07 11.34
C LEU A 122 2.19 -6.16 11.77
N PHE A 123 0.94 -6.10 11.29
CA PHE A 123 -0.09 -7.09 11.64
C PHE A 123 0.27 -8.52 11.19
N PRO A 124 0.64 -8.78 9.91
CA PRO A 124 1.13 -10.08 9.46
C PRO A 124 2.43 -10.52 10.13
N ILE A 125 3.33 -9.60 10.51
CA ILE A 125 4.52 -9.95 11.31
C ILE A 125 4.09 -10.57 12.65
N ILE A 126 3.18 -9.92 13.38
CA ILE A 126 2.66 -10.45 14.65
C ILE A 126 1.92 -11.76 14.43
N CYS A 127 1.13 -11.89 13.35
CA CYS A 127 0.47 -13.15 13.01
C CYS A 127 1.48 -14.26 12.68
N GLY A 128 2.58 -13.96 12.01
CA GLY A 128 3.66 -14.91 11.72
C GLY A 128 4.34 -15.43 12.99
N ILE A 129 4.63 -14.54 13.94
CA ILE A 129 5.17 -14.91 15.25
C ILE A 129 4.17 -15.81 16.00
N ARG A 130 2.89 -15.43 16.02
CA ARG A 130 1.83 -16.22 16.67
C ARG A 130 1.61 -17.58 16.01
N GLN A 131 1.70 -17.67 14.68
CA GLN A 131 1.64 -18.93 13.95
C GLN A 131 2.82 -19.83 14.33
N TYR A 132 4.02 -19.28 14.39
CA TYR A 132 5.22 -20.03 14.77
C TYR A 132 5.17 -20.54 16.22
N SER A 133 4.55 -19.78 17.14
CA SER A 133 4.29 -20.20 18.52
C SER A 133 3.08 -21.12 18.67
N GLY A 134 2.38 -21.48 17.59
CA GLY A 134 1.22 -22.38 17.64
C GLY A 134 -0.06 -21.76 18.22
N HIS A 135 -0.16 -20.43 18.30
CA HIS A 135 -1.32 -19.74 18.88
C HIS A 135 -2.53 -19.64 17.93
N LEU A 136 -2.34 -19.87 16.63
CA LEU A 136 -3.38 -19.81 15.61
C LEU A 136 -3.80 -21.24 15.26
N THR A 137 -5.06 -21.57 15.50
CA THR A 137 -5.61 -22.90 15.20
C THR A 137 -6.47 -22.88 13.94
N LYS A 138 -6.76 -24.05 13.38
CA LYS A 138 -7.63 -24.20 12.19
C LYS A 138 -9.00 -23.55 12.35
N GLU A 139 -9.53 -23.52 13.56
CA GLU A 139 -10.89 -23.04 13.85
C GLU A 139 -10.89 -21.66 14.50
N HIS A 140 -9.78 -21.23 15.10
CA HIS A 140 -9.70 -19.99 15.84
C HIS A 140 -8.44 -19.18 15.48
N HIS A 141 -8.60 -18.31 14.48
CA HIS A 141 -7.55 -17.44 13.95
C HIS A 141 -8.07 -16.06 13.52
N VAL A 142 -9.08 -15.52 14.21
CA VAL A 142 -9.68 -14.20 13.94
C VAL A 142 -8.65 -13.06 13.87
N GLY A 143 -7.58 -13.15 14.67
CA GLY A 143 -6.50 -12.15 14.62
C GLY A 143 -5.75 -12.14 13.29
N PHE A 144 -5.64 -13.27 12.61
CA PHE A 144 -5.11 -13.36 11.25
C PHE A 144 -6.15 -12.90 10.23
N GLU A 145 -7.43 -13.28 10.39
CA GLU A 145 -8.51 -12.82 9.50
C GLU A 145 -8.68 -11.29 9.51
N ALA A 146 -8.46 -10.64 10.66
CA ALA A 146 -8.49 -9.19 10.77
C ALA A 146 -7.25 -8.51 10.15
N ALA A 147 -6.17 -9.25 9.93
CA ALA A 147 -4.92 -8.76 9.34
C ALA A 147 -4.84 -8.99 7.82
N ALA A 148 -5.58 -9.98 7.30
CA ALA A 148 -5.64 -10.35 5.89
C ALA A 148 -6.70 -9.52 5.12
#